data_AF-A0AAV1YCF6-F1
#
_entry.id   AF-A0AAV1YCF6-F1
#
_cell.length_a   1.000
_cell.length_b   1.000
_cell.length_c   1.000
_cell.angle_alpha   90.00
_cell.angle_beta   90.00
_cell.angle_gamma   90.00
#
_symmetry.space_group_name_H-M   'P 1'
#
loop_
_entity.id
_entity.type
_entity.pdbx_description
1 polymer ?
#
loop_
_entity_poly.entity_id
_entity_poly.type
_entity_poly.pdbx_seq_one_letter_code
_entity_poly.pdbx_strand_id
1 'polypeptide(L)' 'MNLSTKTDGYPCFFNGEVVWYAGVYSGGQTFATVREAGHEVPSYQPGRALPLIMHFLKDTQLPTTKTQP' A
#
# COMPACT_ATOMS: atom_id res chain seq x y z
N MET A 1 11.92 14.41 -8.25
CA MET A 1 11.96 13.07 -8.86
C MET A 1 11.20 13.12 -10.19
N ASN A 2 11.73 12.56 -11.28
CA ASN A 2 11.06 12.48 -12.57
C ASN A 2 10.71 11.00 -12.84
N LEU A 3 9.59 10.55 -12.27
CA LEU A 3 9.13 9.15 -12.37
C LEU A 3 7.90 9.09 -13.28
N SER A 4 7.93 8.19 -14.25
CA SER A 4 6.76 7.90 -15.10
C SER A 4 5.79 6.99 -14.35
N THR A 5 4.51 7.37 -14.29
CA THR A 5 3.44 6.58 -13.67
C THR A 5 3.08 5.38 -14.54
N LYS A 6 3.01 4.18 -13.95
CA LYS A 6 2.49 2.96 -14.58
C LYS A 6 1.03 2.69 -14.16
N THR A 7 0.71 2.98 -12.91
CA THR A 7 -0.65 2.88 -12.36
C THR A 7 -0.91 4.07 -11.45
N ASP A 8 -1.95 4.83 -11.76
CA ASP A 8 -2.40 5.96 -10.94
C ASP A 8 -2.84 5.51 -9.53
N GLY A 9 -3.02 6.46 -8.62
CA GLY A 9 -3.41 6.17 -7.24
C GLY A 9 -4.75 5.42 -7.14
N TYR A 10 -4.75 4.23 -6.53
CA TYR A 10 -5.95 3.42 -6.28
C TYR A 10 -6.10 3.05 -4.79
N PRO A 11 -7.35 2.89 -4.30
CA PRO A 11 -7.58 2.45 -2.93
C PRO A 11 -7.21 0.98 -2.77
N CYS A 12 -6.58 0.66 -1.64
CA CYS A 12 -6.24 -0.70 -1.27
C CYS A 12 -6.96 -1.11 0.01
N PHE A 13 -7.33 -2.38 0.10
CA PHE A 13 -8.23 -2.88 1.13
C PHE A 13 -7.57 -3.88 2.09
N PHE A 14 -7.94 -3.80 3.36
CA PHE A 14 -7.55 -4.77 4.39
C PHE A 14 -8.73 -4.97 5.32
N ASN A 15 -9.12 -6.22 5.55
CA ASN A 15 -10.34 -6.56 6.30
C ASN A 15 -11.60 -5.81 5.80
N GLY A 16 -11.73 -5.62 4.48
CA GLY A 16 -12.87 -4.94 3.85
C GLY A 16 -12.88 -3.41 3.97
N GLU A 17 -11.88 -2.80 4.61
CA GLU A 17 -11.74 -1.35 4.76
C GLU A 17 -10.66 -0.79 3.83
N VAL A 18 -10.83 0.45 3.36
CA VAL A 18 -9.76 1.17 2.67
C VAL A 18 -8.72 1.60 3.69
N VAL A 19 -7.53 1.02 3.60
CA VAL A 19 -6.44 1.26 4.57
C VAL A 19 -5.23 1.95 3.94
N TRP A 20 -5.04 1.80 2.63
CA TRP A 20 -3.95 2.43 1.89
C TRP A 20 -4.45 3.05 0.59
N TYR A 21 -3.70 4.01 0.06
CA TYR A 21 -3.73 4.34 -1.37
C TYR A 21 -2.37 4.02 -1.95
N ALA A 22 -2.34 3.36 -3.11
CA ALA A 22 -1.10 2.97 -3.76
C ALA A 22 -1.05 3.43 -5.21
N GLY A 23 0.15 3.80 -5.67
CA GLY A 23 0.45 4.11 -7.07
C GLY A 23 1.74 3.41 -7.47
N VAL A 24 1.79 2.94 -8.72
CA VAL A 24 2.95 2.19 -9.24
C VAL A 24 3.66 3.04 -10.28
N TYR A 25 4.96 3.20 -10.13
CA TYR A 25 5.82 3.87 -11.08
C TYR A 25 6.58 2.87 -11.95
N SER A 26 6.98 3.34 -13.13
CA SER A 26 7.88 2.63 -14.03
C SER A 26 9.17 2.24 -13.30
N GLY A 27 9.63 0.99 -13.48
CA GLY A 27 10.78 0.43 -12.76
C GLY A 27 10.44 -0.33 -11.47
N GLY A 28 9.16 -0.64 -11.23
CA GLY A 28 8.74 -1.52 -10.13
C GLY A 28 8.61 -0.84 -8.77
N GLN A 29 8.69 0.49 -8.71
CA GLN A 29 8.52 1.23 -7.46
C GLN A 29 7.04 1.43 -7.15
N THR A 30 6.65 1.15 -5.91
CA THR A 30 5.29 1.39 -5.41
C THR A 30 5.34 2.46 -4.33
N PHE A 31 4.52 3.49 -4.47
CA PHE A 31 4.27 4.48 -3.43
C PHE A 31 2.96 4.14 -2.74
N ALA A 32 2.95 4.13 -1.41
CA ALA A 32 1.77 3.84 -0.62
C ALA A 32 1.62 4.84 0.54
N THR A 33 0.38 5.30 0.77
CA THR A 33 0.01 6.05 1.98
C THR A 33 -0.79 5.15 2.91
N VAL A 34 -0.60 5.30 4.22
CA VAL A 34 -1.35 4.53 5.23
C VAL A 34 -2.32 5.45 5.94
N ARG A 35 -3.63 5.17 5.84
CA ARG A 35 -4.64 5.98 6.51
C ARG A 35 -4.44 5.91 8.02
N GLU A 36 -4.62 7.06 8.69
CA GLU A 36 -4.51 7.21 10.15
C GLU A 36 -3.10 6.95 10.72
N ALA A 37 -2.05 6.94 9.89
CA ALA A 37 -0.67 6.79 10.35
C ALA A 37 0.08 8.13 10.36
N GLY A 38 0.89 8.34 11.40
CA GLY A 38 1.81 9.48 11.51
C GLY A 38 3.19 9.20 10.88
N HIS A 39 4.20 9.93 11.33
CA HIS A 39 5.58 9.80 10.84
C HIS A 39 6.14 8.38 11.03
N GLU A 40 5.85 7.76 12.18
CA GLU A 40 6.26 6.40 12.52
C GLU A 40 5.15 5.39 12.21
N VAL A 41 4.93 5.12 10.92
CA VAL A 41 3.79 4.30 10.45
C VAL A 41 3.59 2.99 11.25
N PRO A 42 4.61 2.16 11.53
CA PRO A 42 4.42 0.93 12.30
C PRO A 42 4.02 1.15 13.76
N SER A 43 4.41 2.26 14.38
CA SER A 43 4.03 2.62 15.76
C SER A 43 2.55 3.04 15.83
N TYR A 44 2.07 3.82 14.86
CA TYR A 44 0.69 4.33 14.84
C TYR A 44 -0.34 3.31 14.35
N GLN A 45 0.00 2.54 13.32
CA GLN A 45 -0.93 1.63 12.65
C GLN A 45 -0.29 0.25 12.45
N PRO A 46 0.09 -0.48 13.51
CA PRO A 46 0.83 -1.75 13.39
C PRO A 46 0.09 -2.78 12.54
N GLY A 47 -1.24 -2.88 12.68
CA GLY A 47 -2.08 -3.79 11.90
C GLY A 47 -2.16 -3.46 10.40
N ARG A 48 -1.93 -2.19 10.02
CA ARG A 48 -1.90 -1.76 8.60
C ARG A 48 -0.46 -1.71 8.06
N ALA A 49 0.54 -1.59 8.91
CA ALA A 49 1.95 -1.57 8.50
C ALA A 49 2.48 -2.97 8.18
N LEU A 50 2.15 -3.96 9.01
CA LEU A 50 2.67 -5.33 8.82
C LEU A 50 2.28 -5.95 7.47
N PRO A 51 1.01 -5.89 7.01
CA PRO A 51 0.65 -6.41 5.70
C PRO A 51 1.39 -5.69 4.56
N LEU A 52 1.56 -4.37 4.66
CA LEU A 52 2.30 -3.58 3.67
C LEU A 52 3.76 -4.07 3.54
N ILE A 53 4.44 -4.29 4.68
CA ILE A 53 5.81 -4.84 4.73
C ILE A 53 5.84 -6.26 4.15
N MET A 54 4.86 -7.10 4.48
CA MET A 54 4.79 -8.47 3.97
C MET A 54 4.59 -8.51 2.44
N HIS A 55 3.77 -7.62 1.88
CA HIS A 55 3.58 -7.55 0.42
C HIS A 55 4.87 -7.13 -0.29
N PHE A 56 5.59 -6.16 0.28
CA PHE A 56 6.89 -5.73 -0.21
C PHE A 56 7.91 -6.87 -0.23
N LEU A 57 8.06 -7.59 0.90
CA LEU A 57 9.03 -8.69 1.00
C LEU A 57 8.70 -9.87 0.09
N LYS A 58 7.42 -10.08 -0.23
CA LYS A 58 6.96 -11.16 -1.12
C LYS A 58 6.89 -10.76 -2.59
N ASP A 59 7.20 -9.51 -2.93
CA ASP A 59 7.01 -8.95 -4.28
C ASP A 59 5.59 -9.15 -4.81
N THR A 60 4.60 -8.88 -3.95
CA THR A 60 3.17 -9.00 -4.28
C THR A 60 2.52 -7.64 -4.32
N GLN A 61 1.55 -7.47 -5.23
CA GLN A 61 0.79 -6.22 -5.33
C GLN A 61 -0.16 -6.05 -4.15
N LEU A 62 -0.41 -4.79 -3.77
CA LEU A 62 -1.38 -4.49 -2.73
C LEU A 62 -2.81 -4.83 -3.18
N PRO A 63 -3.66 -5.33 -2.28
CA PRO A 63 -5.01 -5.79 -2.61
C PRO A 63 -5.91 -4.65 -3.07
N THR A 64 -6.45 -4.78 -4.28
CA THR A 64 -7.39 -3.82 -4.90
C THR A 64 -8.85 -4.18 -4.65
N THR A 65 -9.13 -5.36 -4.11
CA THR A 65 -10.48 -5.86 -3.83
C THR A 65 -10.76 -6.00 -2.34
N LYS A 66 -12.02 -5.80 -1.94
CA LYS A 66 -12.48 -5.93 -0.54
C LYS A 66 -12.37 -7.37 -0.02
N THR A 67 -12.35 -8.34 -0.94
CA THR A 67 -12.22 -9.77 -0.64
C THR A 67 -10.77 -10.18 -0.81
N GLN A 68 -10.11 -10.51 0.30
CA GLN A 68 -8.83 -11.22 0.29
C GLN A 68 -9.14 -12.73 0.21
N PRO A 69 -8.42 -13.52 -0.62
CA PRO A 69 -8.55 -14.97 -0.61
C PRO A 69 -8.12 -15.59 0.73
#